data_AF-A0A949X7X0-F1
#
_entry.id   AF-A0A949X7X0-F1
#
_cell.length_a   1.000
_cell.length_b   1.000
_cell.length_c   1.000
_cell.angle_alpha   90.00
_cell.angle_beta   90.00
_cell.angle_gamma   90.00
#
_symmetry.space_group_name_H-M   'P 1'
#
loop_
_entity.id
_entity.type
_entity.pdbx_description
1 polymer ?
#
loop_
_entity_poly.entity_id
_entity_poly.type
_entity_poly.pdbx_seq_one_letter_code
_entity_poly.pdbx_strand_id
1 'polypeptide(L)'
;MGDEIGKLRAEIDRLDEEIAAALERRAGLAGRIGALKGGNGAYRPERETEILRRIAGLAKTLPAERMTGVFREIISACRALEEGIKVAYLGPEGTFSEQAVRKHFGTAVQGMPEASVDDAFRRCESGAAQFAVVPVENSTEGAVGRTLDLLLLTPLRICAEIELRVQQNLLLREKEIAGVKRIYSHAQSLAQCHAWLAKNLPGVERIPVASNAEAARRASGEAGAAAIAGEAAAERYGLAVL
;
A
#
# COMPACT_ATOMS: atom_id res chain seq x y z
N MET A 1 -43.22 0.57 5.13
CA MET A 1 -41.88 0.24 4.59
C MET A 1 -41.06 1.49 4.24
N GLY A 2 -41.57 2.42 3.41
CA GLY A 2 -40.86 3.69 3.14
C GLY A 2 -40.62 4.59 4.36
N ASP A 3 -41.59 4.63 5.30
CA ASP A 3 -41.48 5.40 6.55
C ASP A 3 -40.42 4.85 7.52
N GLU A 4 -40.26 3.52 7.58
CA GLU A 4 -39.28 2.86 8.44
C GLU A 4 -37.85 3.03 7.92
N ILE A 5 -37.67 2.92 6.59
CA ILE A 5 -36.40 3.23 5.93
C ILE A 5 -36.02 4.70 6.16
N GLY A 6 -36.98 5.63 6.10
CA GLY A 6 -36.76 7.04 6.37
C GLY A 6 -36.26 7.31 7.79
N LYS A 7 -36.86 6.66 8.79
CA LYS A 7 -36.43 6.77 10.20
C LYS A 7 -35.02 6.22 10.43
N LEU A 8 -34.71 5.05 9.84
CA LEU A 8 -33.37 4.47 9.93
C LEU A 8 -32.31 5.35 9.27
N ARG A 9 -32.61 5.98 8.13
CA ARG A 9 -31.69 6.95 7.50
C ARG A 9 -31.42 8.16 8.37
N ALA A 10 -32.45 8.76 8.96
CA ALA A 10 -32.28 9.89 9.87
C ALA A 10 -31.53 9.52 11.17
N GLU A 11 -31.55 8.26 11.57
CA GLU A 11 -30.70 7.76 12.67
C GLU A 11 -29.25 7.60 12.23
N ILE A 12 -29.00 7.08 11.02
CA ILE A 12 -27.65 7.02 10.42
C ILE A 12 -27.06 8.43 10.28
N ASP A 13 -27.81 9.40 9.74
CA ASP A 13 -27.32 10.77 9.54
C ASP A 13 -26.87 11.40 10.87
N ARG A 14 -27.62 11.19 11.95
CA ARG A 14 -27.25 11.66 13.30
C ARG A 14 -26.00 10.95 13.84
N LEU A 15 -25.88 9.64 13.63
CA LEU A 15 -24.67 8.91 14.00
C LEU A 15 -23.45 9.39 13.22
N ASP A 16 -23.60 9.73 11.94
CA ASP A 16 -22.52 10.25 11.10
C ASP A 16 -22.04 11.64 11.60
N GLU A 17 -22.96 12.52 12.04
CA GLU A 17 -22.61 13.78 12.69
C GLU A 17 -21.83 13.56 14.00
N GLU A 18 -22.23 12.59 14.83
CA GLU A 18 -21.53 12.24 16.06
C GLU A 18 -20.13 11.68 15.78
N ILE A 19 -20.00 10.84 14.75
CA ILE A 19 -18.72 10.30 14.29
C ILE A 19 -17.81 11.46 13.85
N ALA A 20 -18.30 12.36 13.01
CA ALA A 20 -17.53 13.53 12.56
C ALA A 20 -17.05 14.39 13.74
N ALA A 21 -17.92 14.68 14.70
CA ALA A 21 -17.56 15.44 15.90
C ALA A 21 -16.55 14.68 16.81
N ALA A 22 -16.63 13.35 16.87
CA ALA A 22 -15.64 12.53 17.57
C ALA A 22 -14.28 12.53 16.87
N LEU A 23 -14.26 12.48 15.53
CA LEU A 23 -13.04 12.55 14.72
C LEU A 23 -12.33 13.90 14.87
N GLU A 24 -13.07 15.02 14.81
CA GLU A 24 -12.53 16.36 15.04
C GLU A 24 -11.90 16.49 16.43
N ARG A 25 -12.59 16.02 17.47
CA ARG A 25 -12.04 16.00 18.84
C ARG A 25 -10.78 15.16 18.93
N ARG A 26 -10.75 13.99 18.29
CA ARG A 26 -9.57 13.12 18.23
C ARG A 26 -8.40 13.81 17.52
N ALA A 27 -8.65 14.47 16.40
CA ALA A 27 -7.66 15.22 15.64
C ALA A 27 -7.04 16.34 16.49
N GLY A 28 -7.86 17.11 17.20
CA GLY A 28 -7.38 18.13 18.13
C GLY A 28 -6.52 17.57 19.27
N LEU A 29 -6.85 16.39 19.81
CA LEU A 29 -6.03 15.71 20.82
C LEU A 29 -4.68 15.25 20.24
N ALA A 30 -4.68 14.68 19.02
CA ALA A 30 -3.46 14.28 18.33
C ALA A 30 -2.54 15.49 18.09
N GLY A 31 -3.07 16.57 17.52
CA GLY A 31 -2.30 17.81 17.31
C GLY A 31 -1.69 18.39 18.58
N ARG A 32 -2.42 18.37 19.71
CA ARG A 32 -1.89 18.79 21.02
C ARG A 32 -0.78 17.87 21.52
N ILE A 33 -0.90 16.56 21.31
CA ILE A 33 0.15 15.59 21.65
C ILE A 33 1.40 15.84 20.79
N GLY A 34 1.24 16.07 19.48
CA GLY A 34 2.32 16.42 18.57
C GLY A 34 3.07 17.68 19.02
N ALA A 35 2.34 18.74 19.37
CA ALA A 35 2.92 19.99 19.87
C ALA A 35 3.72 19.80 21.17
N LEU A 36 3.21 19.00 22.12
CA LEU A 36 3.90 18.70 23.38
C LEU A 36 5.17 17.86 23.19
N LYS A 37 5.24 17.05 22.12
CA LYS A 37 6.41 16.23 21.80
C LYS A 37 7.47 16.97 20.99
N GLY A 38 7.23 18.24 20.63
CA GLY A 38 8.22 19.13 20.01
C GLY A 38 8.78 18.62 18.67
N GLY A 39 7.95 18.04 17.80
CA GLY A 39 8.37 17.46 16.52
C GLY A 39 9.06 16.09 16.63
N ASN A 40 9.69 15.79 17.77
CA ASN A 40 10.25 14.46 18.07
C ASN A 40 9.21 13.41 18.47
N GLY A 41 7.96 13.59 18.03
CA GLY A 41 6.87 12.66 18.27
C GLY A 41 7.04 11.38 17.47
N ALA A 42 7.99 10.54 17.89
CA ALA A 42 8.28 9.25 17.27
C ALA A 42 6.97 8.47 17.09
N TYR A 43 6.65 8.15 15.83
CA TYR A 43 5.65 7.15 15.50
C TYR A 43 5.94 5.88 16.30
N ARG A 44 4.94 5.41 17.05
CA ARG A 44 5.03 4.23 17.90
C ARG A 44 4.14 3.13 17.33
N PRO A 45 4.67 2.26 16.44
CA PRO A 45 3.88 1.20 15.82
C PRO A 45 3.22 0.27 16.86
N GLU A 46 3.87 0.07 18.01
CA GLU A 46 3.34 -0.67 19.17
C GLU A 46 1.99 -0.11 19.65
N ARG A 47 1.88 1.22 19.75
CA ARG A 47 0.69 1.90 20.25
C ARG A 47 -0.45 1.82 19.24
N GLU A 48 -0.14 1.96 17.95
CA GLU A 48 -1.15 1.78 16.90
C GLU A 48 -1.66 0.33 16.86
N THR A 49 -0.75 -0.63 16.97
CA THR A 49 -1.10 -2.07 17.05
C THR A 49 -2.02 -2.36 18.23
N GLU A 50 -1.72 -1.80 19.42
CA GLU A 50 -2.57 -1.91 20.61
C GLU A 50 -3.98 -1.32 20.38
N ILE A 51 -4.05 -0.13 19.78
CA ILE A 51 -5.32 0.52 19.46
C ILE A 51 -6.13 -0.33 18.48
N LEU A 52 -5.52 -0.79 17.38
CA LEU A 52 -6.20 -1.60 16.38
C LEU A 52 -6.67 -2.94 16.95
N ARG A 53 -5.88 -3.59 17.82
CA ARG A 53 -6.31 -4.81 18.51
C ARG A 53 -7.52 -4.56 19.41
N ARG A 54 -7.51 -3.47 20.17
CA ARG A 54 -8.66 -3.08 21.02
C ARG A 54 -9.90 -2.82 20.18
N ILE A 55 -9.76 -2.08 19.07
CA ILE A 55 -10.86 -1.77 18.15
C ILE A 55 -11.42 -3.04 17.48
N ALA A 56 -10.54 -3.97 17.07
CA ALA A 56 -10.96 -5.26 16.53
C ALA A 56 -11.84 -6.04 17.53
N GLY A 57 -11.50 -6.00 18.82
CA GLY A 57 -12.29 -6.64 19.89
C GLY A 57 -13.66 -6.00 20.16
N LEU A 58 -13.89 -4.77 19.69
CA LEU A 58 -15.19 -4.09 19.80
C LEU A 58 -16.11 -4.38 18.61
N ALA A 59 -15.58 -4.97 17.54
CA ALA A 59 -16.33 -5.25 16.33
C ALA A 59 -17.40 -6.34 16.60
N LYS A 60 -18.66 -6.03 16.27
CA LYS A 60 -19.81 -6.95 16.42
C LYS A 60 -20.45 -7.25 15.06
N THR A 61 -21.10 -6.24 14.48
CA THR A 61 -21.81 -6.37 13.19
C THR A 61 -20.88 -6.18 12.00
N LEU A 62 -19.93 -5.24 12.10
CA LEU A 62 -18.92 -5.02 11.07
C LEU A 62 -17.77 -6.02 11.28
N PRO A 63 -17.23 -6.66 10.22
CA PRO A 63 -16.05 -7.52 10.35
C PRO A 63 -14.86 -6.75 10.94
N ALA A 64 -14.10 -7.40 11.82
CA ALA A 64 -12.97 -6.79 12.53
C ALA A 64 -11.91 -6.20 11.57
N GLU A 65 -11.67 -6.87 10.43
CA GLU A 65 -10.76 -6.38 9.38
C GLU A 65 -11.22 -5.06 8.76
N ARG A 66 -12.53 -4.90 8.53
CA ARG A 66 -13.11 -3.65 7.99
C ARG A 66 -13.07 -2.54 9.04
N MET A 67 -13.40 -2.86 10.29
CA MET A 67 -13.32 -1.91 11.41
C MET A 67 -11.89 -1.39 11.60
N THR A 68 -10.90 -2.28 11.62
CA THR A 68 -9.49 -1.89 11.75
C THR A 68 -8.99 -1.09 10.55
N GLY A 69 -9.47 -1.37 9.33
CA GLY A 69 -9.20 -0.56 8.15
C GLY A 69 -9.65 0.89 8.30
N VAL A 70 -10.90 1.12 8.73
CA VAL A 70 -11.42 2.47 8.98
C VAL A 70 -10.59 3.21 10.03
N PHE A 71 -10.30 2.55 11.16
CA PHE A 71 -9.51 3.15 12.22
C PHE A 71 -8.05 3.42 11.81
N ARG A 72 -7.47 2.64 10.90
CA ARG A 72 -6.14 2.90 10.34
C ARG A 72 -6.11 4.22 9.57
N GLU A 73 -7.11 4.48 8.73
CA GLU A 73 -7.20 5.76 8.00
C GLU A 73 -7.47 6.92 8.95
N ILE A 74 -8.30 6.75 9.98
CA ILE A 74 -8.51 7.77 11.03
C ILE A 74 -7.21 8.08 11.76
N ILE A 75 -6.43 7.05 12.13
CA ILE A 75 -5.11 7.22 12.76
C ILE A 75 -4.17 7.97 11.81
N SER A 76 -4.08 7.53 10.56
CA SER A 76 -3.24 8.12 9.51
C SER A 76 -3.57 9.61 9.29
N ALA A 77 -4.85 9.95 9.15
CA ALA A 77 -5.32 11.32 8.93
C ALA A 77 -4.98 12.24 10.10
N CYS A 78 -5.25 11.82 11.35
CA CYS A 78 -4.91 12.66 12.51
C CYS A 78 -3.40 12.79 12.71
N ARG A 79 -2.61 11.80 12.28
CA ARG A 79 -1.16 11.83 12.37
C ARG A 79 -0.52 12.73 11.32
N ALA A 80 -1.15 12.91 10.16
CA ALA A 80 -0.70 13.87 9.16
C ALA A 80 -0.80 15.33 9.64
N LEU A 81 -1.51 15.59 10.75
CA LEU A 81 -1.50 16.88 11.46
C LEU A 81 -0.27 17.06 12.37
N GLU A 82 0.42 15.96 12.69
CA GLU A 82 1.76 15.93 13.28
C GLU A 82 2.80 16.00 12.13
N GLU A 83 4.09 16.23 12.41
CA GLU A 83 5.12 16.23 11.35
C GLU A 83 4.97 15.01 10.41
N GLY A 84 4.82 15.26 9.11
CA GLY A 84 4.44 14.24 8.14
C GLY A 84 5.46 13.09 8.11
N ILE A 85 4.97 11.86 8.33
CA ILE A 85 5.82 10.66 8.26
C ILE A 85 6.29 10.44 6.83
N LYS A 86 7.61 10.37 6.67
CA LYS A 86 8.29 9.97 5.45
C LYS A 86 8.71 8.52 5.54
N VAL A 87 8.29 7.72 4.55
CA VAL A 87 8.60 6.29 4.49
C VAL A 87 9.32 6.00 3.19
N ALA A 88 10.59 5.60 3.27
CA ALA A 88 11.35 5.12 2.14
C ALA A 88 10.91 3.70 1.76
N TYR A 89 10.86 3.38 0.46
CA TYR A 89 10.53 2.04 0.00
C TYR A 89 11.16 1.73 -1.35
N LEU A 90 11.25 0.44 -1.70
CA LEU A 90 11.74 0.01 -3.01
C LEU A 90 10.75 0.40 -4.11
N GLY A 91 11.14 1.39 -4.89
CA GLY A 91 10.35 1.95 -5.99
C GLY A 91 10.43 1.11 -7.28
N PRO A 92 9.95 1.68 -8.40
CA PRO A 92 9.30 2.99 -8.50
C PRO A 92 7.89 2.97 -7.90
N GLU A 93 7.17 4.07 -7.99
CA GLU A 93 5.78 4.11 -7.54
C GLU A 93 4.87 3.19 -8.39
N GLY A 94 3.86 2.59 -7.75
CA GLY A 94 2.98 1.56 -8.30
C GLY A 94 3.41 0.13 -7.97
N THR A 95 4.50 -0.06 -7.22
CA THR A 95 4.99 -1.39 -6.80
C THR A 95 4.22 -1.95 -5.61
N PHE A 96 4.41 -3.24 -5.34
CA PHE A 96 3.90 -3.88 -4.12
C PHE A 96 4.51 -3.28 -2.84
N SER A 97 5.72 -2.72 -2.91
CA SER A 97 6.31 -2.01 -1.77
C SER A 97 5.55 -0.72 -1.44
N GLU A 98 5.10 0.06 -2.43
CA GLU A 98 4.21 1.20 -2.18
C GLU A 98 2.88 0.73 -1.55
N GLN A 99 2.31 -0.36 -2.05
CA GLN A 99 1.10 -0.94 -1.48
C GLN A 99 1.30 -1.36 -0.02
N ALA A 100 2.45 -1.94 0.33
CA ALA A 100 2.78 -2.29 1.70
C ALA A 100 2.88 -1.05 2.61
N VAL A 101 3.51 0.03 2.12
CA VAL A 101 3.57 1.33 2.82
C VAL A 101 2.17 1.85 3.13
N ARG A 102 1.30 1.94 2.11
CA ARG A 102 -0.08 2.42 2.26
C ARG A 102 -0.89 1.50 3.18
N LYS A 103 -0.72 0.17 3.07
CA LYS A 103 -1.42 -0.81 3.91
C LYS A 103 -1.09 -0.64 5.39
N HIS A 104 0.16 -0.32 5.73
CA HIS A 104 0.59 -0.20 7.12
C HIS A 104 0.36 1.22 7.67
N PHE A 105 0.79 2.25 6.95
CA PHE A 105 0.78 3.63 7.42
C PHE A 105 -0.50 4.40 7.05
N GLY A 106 -1.36 3.85 6.17
CA GLY A 106 -2.51 4.55 5.61
C GLY A 106 -2.13 5.49 4.46
N THR A 107 -3.12 6.16 3.88
CA THR A 107 -2.94 6.93 2.63
C THR A 107 -2.30 8.30 2.80
N ALA A 108 -2.32 8.89 4.00
CA ALA A 108 -1.81 10.24 4.25
C ALA A 108 -0.27 10.32 4.43
N VAL A 109 0.43 9.19 4.34
CA VAL A 109 1.88 9.09 4.52
C VAL A 109 2.64 9.65 3.31
N GLN A 110 3.79 10.29 3.53
CA GLN A 110 4.69 10.68 2.45
C GLN A 110 5.58 9.50 2.05
N GLY A 111 5.17 8.76 1.02
CA GLY A 111 6.00 7.72 0.42
C GLY A 111 7.20 8.30 -0.33
N MET A 112 8.38 7.72 -0.15
CA MET A 112 9.62 8.08 -0.84
C MET A 112 10.14 6.86 -1.63
N PRO A 113 9.88 6.78 -2.95
CA PRO A 113 10.34 5.68 -3.78
C PRO A 113 11.86 5.79 -3.99
N GLU A 114 12.57 4.70 -3.71
CA GLU A 114 14.01 4.59 -3.92
C GLU A 114 14.36 3.59 -5.02
N ALA A 115 15.53 3.76 -5.64
CA ALA A 115 15.97 2.89 -6.73
C ALA A 115 16.38 1.48 -6.26
N SER A 116 16.77 1.33 -4.99
CA SER A 116 17.21 0.07 -4.42
C SER A 116 16.87 -0.07 -2.94
N VAL A 117 16.96 -1.30 -2.42
CA VAL A 117 16.81 -1.58 -0.97
C VAL A 117 17.88 -0.80 -0.19
N ASP A 118 19.11 -0.78 -0.68
CA ASP A 118 20.21 -0.01 -0.11
C ASP A 118 19.88 1.48 0.06
N ASP A 119 19.30 2.10 -0.98
CA ASP A 119 18.92 3.51 -0.95
C ASP A 119 17.83 3.76 0.10
N ALA A 120 16.86 2.84 0.23
CA ALA A 120 15.82 2.93 1.27
C ALA A 120 16.41 2.83 2.69
N PHE A 121 17.35 1.91 2.93
CA PHE A 121 18.09 1.83 4.20
C PHE A 121 18.89 3.11 4.46
N ARG A 122 19.68 3.58 3.49
CA ARG A 122 20.50 4.80 3.63
C ARG A 122 19.64 6.04 3.93
N ARG A 123 18.46 6.15 3.31
CA ARG A 123 17.53 7.25 3.59
C ARG A 123 16.98 7.20 5.02
N CYS A 124 16.67 6.01 5.52
CA CYS A 124 16.21 5.84 6.90
C CYS A 124 17.34 6.08 7.91
N GLU A 125 18.53 5.57 7.64
CA GLU A 125 19.71 5.72 8.51
C GLU A 125 20.17 7.18 8.65
N SER A 126 20.09 7.95 7.56
CA SER A 126 20.40 9.40 7.58
C SER A 126 19.32 10.26 8.25
N GLY A 127 18.17 9.69 8.62
CA GLY A 127 17.02 10.41 9.18
C GLY A 127 16.21 11.20 8.15
N ALA A 128 16.54 11.11 6.85
CA ALA A 128 15.78 11.75 5.78
C ALA A 128 14.38 11.13 5.57
N ALA A 129 14.22 9.86 5.96
CA ALA A 129 12.94 9.20 6.20
C ALA A 129 12.93 8.62 7.61
N GLN A 130 11.77 8.61 8.27
CA GLN A 130 11.64 8.01 9.61
C GLN A 130 11.58 6.48 9.56
N PHE A 131 11.10 5.92 8.44
CA PHE A 131 10.96 4.49 8.25
C PHE A 131 11.41 4.06 6.86
N ALA A 132 11.84 2.80 6.76
CA ALA A 132 11.99 2.10 5.48
C ALA A 132 11.08 0.86 5.46
N VAL A 133 10.35 0.68 4.36
CA VAL A 133 9.58 -0.54 4.06
C VAL A 133 10.32 -1.28 2.95
N VAL A 134 10.82 -2.45 3.30
CA VAL A 134 11.68 -3.27 2.44
C VAL A 134 11.16 -4.72 2.42
N PRO A 135 11.22 -5.41 1.27
CA PRO A 135 10.83 -6.82 1.22
C PRO A 135 11.90 -7.67 1.92
N VAL A 136 11.49 -8.55 2.83
CA VAL A 136 12.40 -9.47 3.54
C VAL A 136 12.26 -10.91 3.06
N GLU A 137 11.08 -11.32 2.59
CA GLU A 137 10.80 -12.67 2.11
C GLU A 137 9.66 -12.65 1.07
N ASN A 138 9.71 -13.59 0.12
CA ASN A 138 8.65 -13.89 -0.82
C ASN A 138 8.39 -15.41 -0.84
N SER A 139 7.13 -15.82 -0.79
CA SER A 139 6.74 -17.25 -0.82
C SER A 139 7.21 -18.03 -2.05
N THR A 140 7.59 -17.35 -3.14
CA THR A 140 8.08 -17.98 -4.37
C THR A 140 9.60 -18.12 -4.41
N GLU A 141 10.35 -17.13 -3.89
CA GLU A 141 11.82 -17.05 -4.04
C GLU A 141 12.57 -17.13 -2.71
N GLY A 142 11.84 -17.22 -1.60
CA GLY A 142 12.40 -17.22 -0.25
C GLY A 142 12.87 -15.84 0.19
N ALA A 143 13.90 -15.82 1.02
CA ALA A 143 14.38 -14.62 1.66
C ALA A 143 15.08 -13.66 0.68
N VAL A 144 14.89 -12.36 0.90
CA VAL A 144 15.58 -11.30 0.17
C VAL A 144 16.93 -11.03 0.85
N GLY A 145 17.96 -11.73 0.39
CA GLY A 145 19.30 -11.72 1.00
C GLY A 145 19.84 -10.31 1.26
N ARG A 146 19.67 -9.38 0.31
CA ARG A 146 20.17 -8.01 0.48
C ARG A 146 19.55 -7.28 1.67
N THR A 147 18.25 -7.48 1.92
CA THR A 147 17.56 -6.91 3.07
C THR A 147 18.12 -7.48 4.38
N LEU A 148 18.35 -8.80 4.43
CA LEU A 148 18.91 -9.46 5.60
C LEU A 148 20.34 -8.98 5.91
N ASP A 149 21.18 -8.82 4.87
CA ASP A 149 22.53 -8.27 5.02
C ASP A 149 22.48 -6.86 5.63
N LEU A 150 21.63 -5.99 5.08
CA LEU A 150 21.53 -4.60 5.54
C LEU A 150 20.99 -4.48 6.97
N LEU A 151 20.11 -5.39 7.41
CA LEU A 151 19.66 -5.45 8.80
C LEU A 151 20.79 -5.79 9.79
N LEU A 152 21.80 -6.53 9.34
CA LEU A 152 22.99 -6.85 10.15
C LEU A 152 24.04 -5.74 10.13
N LEU A 153 24.12 -4.99 9.03
CA LEU A 153 25.17 -4.00 8.78
C LEU A 153 24.80 -2.58 9.21
N THR A 154 23.54 -2.30 9.50
CA THR A 154 23.05 -0.97 9.89
C THR A 154 22.56 -0.96 11.34
N PRO A 155 22.52 0.21 12.02
CA PRO A 155 21.97 0.31 13.37
C PRO A 155 20.43 0.32 13.39
N LEU A 156 19.78 0.21 12.22
CA LEU A 156 18.34 0.22 12.09
C LEU A 156 17.70 -1.00 12.78
N ARG A 157 16.48 -0.83 13.27
CA ARG A 157 15.74 -1.88 13.97
C ARG A 157 14.40 -2.14 13.29
N ILE A 158 14.02 -3.41 13.24
CA ILE A 158 12.69 -3.82 12.81
C ILE A 158 11.68 -3.37 13.88
N CYS A 159 10.67 -2.61 13.46
CA CYS A 159 9.62 -2.11 14.35
C CYS A 159 8.21 -2.58 13.99
N ALA A 160 8.05 -3.21 12.83
CA ALA A 160 6.80 -3.79 12.36
C ALA A 160 7.06 -4.81 11.23
N GLU A 161 6.08 -5.68 10.99
CA GLU A 161 6.04 -6.58 9.84
C GLU A 161 4.75 -6.38 9.04
N ILE A 162 4.81 -6.66 7.74
CA ILE A 162 3.67 -6.49 6.82
C ILE A 162 3.58 -7.73 5.93
N GLU A 163 2.54 -8.52 6.10
CA GLU A 163 2.19 -9.56 5.15
C GLU A 163 1.32 -8.96 4.03
N LEU A 164 1.78 -9.04 2.78
CA LEU A 164 1.05 -8.55 1.62
C LEU A 164 0.78 -9.71 0.66
N ARG A 165 -0.50 -9.98 0.38
CA ARG A 165 -0.89 -10.92 -0.67
C ARG A 165 -0.58 -10.30 -2.03
N VAL A 166 0.42 -10.84 -2.72
CA VAL A 166 0.74 -10.45 -4.09
C VAL A 166 -0.34 -10.97 -5.04
N GLN A 167 -1.09 -10.05 -5.65
CA GLN A 167 -2.04 -10.34 -6.71
C GLN A 167 -1.55 -9.70 -8.00
N GLN A 168 -1.30 -10.54 -9.00
CA GLN A 168 -0.90 -10.12 -10.34
C GLN A 168 -2.15 -9.98 -11.20
N ASN A 169 -2.26 -8.87 -11.91
CA ASN A 169 -3.38 -8.57 -12.79
C ASN A 169 -2.87 -8.36 -14.21
N LEU A 170 -3.65 -8.79 -15.21
CA LEU A 170 -3.42 -8.38 -16.59
C LEU A 170 -4.03 -6.98 -16.78
N LEU A 171 -3.18 -6.02 -17.12
CA LEU A 171 -3.53 -4.62 -17.29
C LEU A 171 -3.54 -4.26 -18.76
N LEU A 172 -4.62 -3.60 -19.20
CA LEU A 172 -4.87 -3.23 -20.59
C LEU A 172 -5.31 -1.77 -20.67
N ARG A 173 -4.94 -1.08 -21.74
CA ARG A 173 -5.44 0.29 -21.98
C ARG A 173 -6.91 0.30 -22.34
N GLU A 174 -7.31 -0.63 -23.20
CA GLU A 174 -8.68 -0.87 -23.63
C GLU A 174 -9.05 -2.25 -23.11
N LYS A 175 -10.24 -2.43 -22.50
CA LYS A 175 -10.66 -3.69 -21.84
C LYS A 175 -10.82 -4.90 -22.79
N GLU A 176 -10.29 -4.79 -23.99
CA GLU A 176 -10.29 -5.84 -25.00
C GLU A 176 -8.93 -6.53 -25.01
N ILE A 177 -8.95 -7.83 -24.70
CA ILE A 177 -7.76 -8.67 -24.79
C ILE A 177 -7.39 -8.99 -26.25
N ALA A 178 -8.36 -8.86 -27.16
CA ALA A 178 -8.15 -9.07 -28.59
C ALA A 178 -7.23 -7.99 -29.15
N GLY A 179 -6.12 -8.40 -29.78
CA GLY A 179 -5.15 -7.47 -30.36
C GLY A 179 -3.94 -7.14 -29.48
N VAL A 180 -3.83 -7.73 -28.29
CA VAL A 180 -2.58 -7.70 -27.51
C VAL A 180 -1.49 -8.46 -28.25
N LYS A 181 -0.38 -7.78 -28.55
CA LYS A 181 0.78 -8.32 -29.28
C LYS A 181 1.98 -8.58 -28.37
N ARG A 182 2.06 -7.85 -27.26
CA ARG A 182 3.17 -7.90 -26.30
C ARG A 182 2.69 -7.68 -24.87
N ILE A 183 3.37 -8.32 -23.92
CA ILE A 183 3.11 -8.22 -22.50
C ILE A 183 4.41 -7.83 -21.80
N TYR A 184 4.38 -6.71 -21.08
CA TYR A 184 5.48 -6.29 -20.23
C TYR A 184 5.25 -6.74 -18.79
N SER A 185 6.32 -7.08 -18.07
CA SER A 185 6.27 -7.33 -16.63
C SER A 185 7.68 -7.51 -16.10
N HIS A 186 7.88 -7.48 -14.78
CA HIS A 186 9.11 -8.01 -14.20
C HIS A 186 9.26 -9.50 -14.54
N ALA A 187 10.51 -9.97 -14.71
CA ALA A 187 10.81 -11.35 -15.09
C ALA A 187 10.18 -12.38 -14.14
N GLN A 188 10.22 -12.11 -12.83
CA GLN A 188 9.59 -12.94 -11.80
C GLN A 188 8.07 -13.03 -11.99
N SER A 189 7.42 -11.91 -12.27
CA SER A 189 5.96 -11.86 -12.44
C SER A 189 5.52 -12.54 -13.73
N LEU A 190 6.35 -12.49 -14.79
CA LEU A 190 6.15 -13.30 -16.01
C LEU A 190 6.27 -14.81 -15.72
N ALA A 191 7.25 -15.21 -14.92
CA ALA A 191 7.46 -16.61 -14.54
C ALA A 191 6.27 -17.13 -13.70
N GLN A 192 5.82 -16.36 -12.71
CA GLN A 192 4.66 -16.69 -11.88
C GLN A 192 3.36 -16.80 -12.70
N CYS A 193 3.21 -16.01 -13.76
CA CYS A 193 2.02 -16.02 -14.61
C CYS A 193 2.14 -16.94 -15.84
N HIS A 194 3.23 -17.72 -15.97
CA HIS A 194 3.56 -18.46 -17.18
C HIS A 194 2.43 -19.38 -17.65
N ALA A 195 1.85 -20.17 -16.74
CA ALA A 195 0.81 -21.15 -17.07
C ALA A 195 -0.46 -20.47 -17.60
N TRP A 196 -0.88 -19.37 -16.97
CA TRP A 196 -2.04 -18.61 -17.42
C TRP A 196 -1.79 -17.96 -18.78
N LEU A 197 -0.60 -17.38 -18.98
CA LEU A 197 -0.21 -16.77 -20.26
C LEU A 197 -0.13 -17.79 -21.39
N ALA A 198 0.42 -18.98 -21.13
CA ALA A 198 0.51 -20.04 -22.13
C ALA A 198 -0.86 -20.54 -22.58
N LYS A 199 -1.83 -20.59 -21.66
CA LYS A 199 -3.20 -21.02 -21.93
C LYS A 199 -4.04 -19.97 -22.66
N ASN A 200 -3.97 -18.71 -22.23
CA ASN A 200 -4.92 -17.67 -22.67
C ASN A 200 -4.36 -16.73 -23.75
N LEU A 201 -3.04 -16.55 -23.79
CA LEU A 201 -2.37 -15.66 -24.74
C LEU A 201 -1.20 -16.38 -25.43
N PRO A 202 -1.44 -17.53 -26.10
CA PRO A 202 -0.40 -18.22 -26.84
C PRO A 202 0.10 -17.33 -27.99
N GLY A 203 1.42 -17.26 -28.16
CA GLY A 203 2.05 -16.49 -29.24
C GLY A 203 2.20 -14.99 -28.99
N VAL A 204 1.68 -14.45 -27.88
CA VAL A 204 1.92 -13.06 -27.48
C VAL A 204 3.34 -12.92 -26.92
N GLU A 205 4.08 -11.93 -27.39
CA GLU A 205 5.45 -11.67 -26.96
C GLU A 205 5.50 -11.29 -25.47
N ARG A 206 6.48 -11.80 -24.72
CA ARG A 206 6.64 -11.53 -23.28
C ARG A 206 7.97 -10.84 -23.04
N ILE A 207 7.93 -9.63 -22.48
CA ILE A 207 9.11 -8.77 -22.40
C ILE A 207 9.39 -8.43 -20.94
N PRO A 208 10.50 -8.95 -20.38
CA PRO A 208 10.92 -8.60 -19.04
C PRO A 208 11.37 -7.13 -19.00
N VAL A 209 10.94 -6.41 -17.97
CA VAL A 209 11.35 -5.04 -17.66
C VAL A 209 11.77 -4.91 -16.20
N ALA A 210 12.31 -3.74 -15.83
CA ALA A 210 12.90 -3.52 -14.50
C ALA A 210 11.90 -3.64 -13.33
N SER A 211 10.60 -3.37 -13.55
CA SER A 211 9.57 -3.52 -12.51
C SER A 211 8.17 -3.66 -13.13
N ASN A 212 7.22 -4.13 -12.33
CA ASN A 212 5.81 -4.21 -12.74
C ASN A 212 5.19 -2.82 -12.95
N ALA A 213 5.63 -1.82 -12.21
CA ALA A 213 5.23 -0.44 -12.43
C ALA A 213 5.79 0.11 -13.75
N GLU A 214 7.03 -0.21 -14.11
CA GLU A 214 7.59 0.13 -15.43
C GLU A 214 6.83 -0.57 -16.56
N ALA A 215 6.38 -1.81 -16.32
CA ALA A 215 5.54 -2.53 -17.27
C ALA A 215 4.21 -1.82 -17.54
N ALA A 216 3.51 -1.41 -16.47
CA ALA A 216 2.29 -0.64 -16.56
C ALA A 216 2.51 0.71 -17.27
N ARG A 217 3.59 1.42 -16.94
CA ARG A 217 3.97 2.67 -17.62
C ARG A 217 4.12 2.46 -19.13
N ARG A 218 4.87 1.44 -19.56
CA ARG A 218 5.06 1.14 -20.99
C ARG A 218 3.76 0.75 -21.69
N ALA A 219 2.96 -0.12 -21.06
CA ALA A 219 1.68 -0.55 -21.62
C ALA A 219 0.69 0.61 -21.79
N SER A 220 0.72 1.62 -20.90
CA SER A 220 -0.12 2.82 -21.04
C SER A 220 0.19 3.65 -22.29
N GLY A 221 1.46 3.65 -22.73
CA GLY A 221 1.93 4.44 -23.88
C GLY A 221 1.93 3.70 -25.22
N GLU A 222 1.66 2.40 -25.25
CA GLU A 222 1.82 1.57 -26.45
C GLU A 222 0.53 0.82 -26.82
N ALA A 223 0.01 1.06 -28.02
CA ALA A 223 -1.18 0.37 -28.51
C ALA A 223 -0.90 -1.13 -28.73
N GLY A 224 -1.81 -1.99 -28.28
CA GLY A 224 -1.63 -3.45 -28.35
C GLY A 224 -0.61 -4.01 -27.36
N ALA A 225 -0.15 -3.22 -26.39
CA ALA A 225 0.63 -3.69 -25.26
C ALA A 225 -0.26 -3.94 -24.03
N ALA A 226 0.10 -4.95 -23.25
CA ALA A 226 -0.46 -5.21 -21.94
C ALA A 226 0.67 -5.23 -20.89
N ALA A 227 0.29 -5.16 -19.61
CA ALA A 227 1.22 -5.34 -18.50
C ALA A 227 0.72 -6.39 -17.51
N ILE A 228 1.64 -7.04 -16.80
CA ILE A 228 1.31 -7.76 -15.56
C ILE A 228 1.83 -6.95 -14.39
N ALA A 229 0.92 -6.50 -13.53
CA ALA A 229 1.25 -5.72 -12.35
C ALA A 229 0.14 -5.77 -11.29
N GLY A 230 0.42 -5.16 -10.13
CA GLY A 230 -0.60 -4.96 -9.09
C GLY A 230 -1.59 -3.85 -9.47
N GLU A 231 -2.74 -3.84 -8.79
CA GLU A 231 -3.84 -2.89 -9.03
C GLU A 231 -3.41 -1.42 -8.86
N ALA A 232 -2.52 -1.13 -7.91
CA ALA A 232 -1.98 0.23 -7.72
C ALA A 232 -1.27 0.79 -8.98
N ALA A 233 -0.64 -0.08 -9.78
CA ALA A 233 -0.05 0.35 -11.05
C ALA A 233 -1.14 0.63 -12.10
N ALA A 234 -2.25 -0.11 -12.08
CA ALA A 234 -3.38 0.12 -12.97
C ALA A 234 -3.99 1.52 -12.72
N GLU A 235 -4.29 1.84 -11.47
CA GLU A 235 -4.81 3.15 -11.06
C GLU A 235 -3.85 4.28 -11.46
N ARG A 236 -2.55 4.12 -11.18
CA ARG A 236 -1.52 5.13 -11.43
C ARG A 236 -1.32 5.43 -12.91
N TYR A 237 -1.37 4.42 -13.76
CA TYR A 237 -1.11 4.55 -15.19
C TYR A 237 -2.38 4.52 -16.05
N GLY A 238 -3.57 4.61 -15.43
CA GLY A 238 -4.84 4.68 -16.13
C GLY A 238 -5.17 3.43 -16.96
N LEU A 239 -4.72 2.25 -16.51
CA LEU A 239 -4.99 0.98 -17.16
C LEU A 239 -6.19 0.29 -16.52
N ALA A 240 -6.95 -0.47 -17.31
CA ALA A 240 -7.99 -1.33 -16.82
C ALA A 240 -7.44 -2.70 -16.41
N VAL A 241 -7.92 -3.21 -15.29
CA VAL A 241 -7.76 -4.61 -14.89
C VAL A 241 -8.77 -5.47 -15.67
N LEU A 242 -8.29 -6.57 -16.26
CA LEU A 242 -9.13 -7.58 -16.93
C LEU A 242 -9.66 -8.63 -15.94
#